data_AF-A0A060C5R1-F1
#
_entry.id   AF-A0A060C5R1-F1
#
_cell.length_a   1.000
_cell.length_b   1.000
_cell.length_c   1.000
_cell.angle_alpha   90.00
_cell.angle_beta   90.00
_cell.angle_gamma   90.00
#
_symmetry.space_group_name_H-M   'P 1'
#
loop_
_entity.id
_entity.type
_entity.pdbx_description
1 polymer ?
#
loop_
_entity_poly.entity_id
_entity_poly.type
_entity_poly.pdbx_seq_one_letter_code
_entity_poly.pdbx_strand_id
1 'polypeptide(L)'
;MINTLINTEDERFYHHFGIDFQGVFAAIKDMARGEARGASTITQQLVKNMFKVRSQYSTGLLGFIPGVKLIIMKSKEWITAVKIEMFYTKQ
;
A
#
# COMPACT_ATOMS: atom_id res chain seq x y z
N MET A 1 10.99 -5.60 -19.27
CA MET A 1 10.80 -4.30 -18.58
C MET A 1 9.69 -4.38 -17.54
N ILE A 2 8.46 -4.79 -17.88
CA ILE A 2 7.35 -4.93 -16.91
C ILE A 2 7.70 -5.90 -15.76
N ASN A 3 8.19 -7.10 -16.08
CA ASN A 3 8.58 -8.08 -15.06
C ASN A 3 9.72 -7.60 -14.15
N THR A 4 10.61 -6.75 -14.65
CA THR A 4 11.71 -6.17 -13.86
C THR A 4 11.16 -5.18 -12.83
N LEU A 5 10.21 -4.33 -13.22
CA LEU A 5 9.56 -3.40 -12.29
C LEU A 5 8.73 -4.14 -11.24
N ILE A 6 7.99 -5.18 -11.66
CA ILE A 6 7.25 -6.04 -10.73
C ILE A 6 8.22 -6.67 -9.72
N ASN A 7 9.31 -7.28 -10.17
CA ASN A 7 10.25 -7.92 -9.24
C ASN A 7 10.99 -6.93 -8.33
N THR A 8 11.25 -5.70 -8.77
CA THR A 8 11.94 -4.68 -7.96
C THR A 8 11.01 -4.02 -6.93
N GLU A 9 9.76 -3.73 -7.29
CA GLU A 9 8.82 -2.98 -6.42
C GLU A 9 7.86 -3.89 -5.63
N ASP A 10 7.54 -5.07 -6.16
CA ASP A 10 6.54 -5.98 -5.61
C ASP A 10 6.78 -7.42 -6.08
N GLU A 11 7.85 -8.04 -5.56
CA GLU A 11 8.33 -9.38 -5.94
C GLU A 11 7.26 -10.49 -5.87
N ARG A 12 6.24 -10.29 -5.02
CA ARG A 12 5.13 -11.22 -4.79
C ARG A 12 3.83 -10.76 -5.42
N PHE A 13 3.86 -9.83 -6.38
CA PHE A 13 2.66 -9.20 -6.93
C PHE A 13 1.54 -10.20 -7.24
N TYR A 14 1.82 -11.30 -7.93
CA TYR A 14 0.79 -12.29 -8.29
C TYR A 14 0.29 -13.18 -7.13
N HIS A 15 0.97 -13.18 -5.98
CA HIS A 15 0.71 -14.09 -4.86
C HIS A 15 -0.04 -13.43 -3.68
N HIS A 16 -0.19 -12.10 -3.68
CA HIS A 16 -0.88 -11.37 -2.60
C HIS A 16 -2.20 -10.74 -3.08
N PHE A 17 -3.14 -10.51 -2.17
CA PHE A 17 -4.43 -9.87 -2.45
C PHE A 17 -4.41 -8.38 -2.06
N GLY A 18 -3.54 -7.60 -2.69
CA GLY A 18 -3.38 -6.14 -2.43
C GLY A 18 -2.48 -5.75 -1.25
N ILE A 19 -2.27 -6.63 -0.29
CA ILE A 19 -1.33 -6.40 0.83
C ILE A 19 -0.34 -7.57 0.90
N ASP A 20 0.96 -7.26 0.79
CA ASP A 20 2.03 -8.22 1.00
C ASP A 20 2.47 -8.23 2.48
N PHE A 21 1.86 -9.12 3.28
CA PHE A 21 2.18 -9.25 4.70
C PHE A 21 3.63 -9.67 4.95
N GLN A 22 4.21 -10.50 4.06
CA GLN A 22 5.60 -10.92 4.18
C GLN A 22 6.54 -9.75 3.88
N GLY A 23 6.25 -9.00 2.82
CA GLY A 23 6.99 -7.79 2.46
C GLY A 23 6.95 -6.74 3.56
N VAL A 24 5.78 -6.52 4.18
CA VAL A 24 5.61 -5.62 5.32
C VAL A 24 6.40 -6.09 6.54
N PHE A 25 6.31 -7.36 6.91
CA PHE A 25 7.04 -7.88 8.08
C PHE A 25 8.55 -7.78 7.89
N ALA A 26 9.04 -8.14 6.71
CA ALA A 26 10.47 -8.05 6.42
C ALA A 26 10.93 -6.58 6.28
N ALA A 27 10.09 -5.66 5.79
CA ALA A 27 10.42 -4.23 5.82
C ALA A 27 10.48 -3.65 7.24
N ILE A 28 9.61 -4.10 8.16
CA ILE A 28 9.69 -3.73 9.58
C ILE A 28 10.98 -4.27 10.20
N LYS A 29 11.35 -5.52 9.88
CA LYS A 29 12.60 -6.13 10.33
C LYS A 29 13.83 -5.38 9.83
N ASP A 30 13.83 -4.98 8.56
CA ASP A 30 14.96 -4.26 7.95
C ASP A 30 15.02 -2.81 8.46
N MET A 31 13.87 -2.17 8.69
CA MET A 31 13.80 -0.88 9.39
C MET A 31 14.39 -0.95 10.79
N ALA A 32 14.13 -2.02 11.55
CA ALA A 32 14.75 -2.25 12.86
C ALA A 32 16.27 -2.48 12.80
N ARG A 33 16.80 -2.84 11.63
CA ARG A 33 18.23 -3.02 11.35
C ARG A 33 18.90 -1.78 10.74
N GLY A 34 18.14 -0.70 10.50
CA GLY A 34 18.62 0.51 9.85
C GLY A 34 18.57 0.48 8.32
N GLU A 35 18.08 -0.60 7.73
CA GLU A 35 17.94 -0.80 6.28
C GLU A 35 16.47 -0.62 5.86
N ALA A 36 15.92 0.58 6.08
CA ALA A 36 14.50 0.84 5.77
C ALA A 36 14.22 0.63 4.26
N ARG A 37 13.27 -0.23 3.95
CA ARG A 37 12.82 -0.53 2.58
C ARG A 37 11.33 -0.27 2.40
N GLY A 38 10.91 -0.06 1.16
CA GLY A 38 9.50 0.07 0.80
C GLY A 38 8.74 -1.24 1.02
N ALA A 39 7.52 -1.15 1.56
CA ALA A 39 6.63 -2.30 1.77
C ALA A 39 5.29 -2.18 1.03
N SER A 40 5.12 -1.12 0.22
CA SER A 40 3.86 -0.84 -0.44
C SER A 40 3.78 -1.52 -1.80
N THR A 41 2.74 -2.33 -1.97
CA THR A 41 2.45 -3.07 -3.20
C THR A 41 2.10 -2.13 -4.35
N ILE A 42 2.22 -2.61 -5.60
CA ILE A 42 1.84 -1.84 -6.79
C ILE A 42 0.37 -1.40 -6.72
N THR A 43 -0.50 -2.25 -6.18
CA THR A 43 -1.93 -1.92 -6.04
C THR A 43 -2.19 -0.85 -4.98
N GLN A 44 -1.39 -0.81 -3.90
CA GLN A 44 -1.41 0.30 -2.95
C GLN A 44 -0.96 1.62 -3.61
N GLN A 45 0.09 1.57 -4.43
CA GLN A 45 0.57 2.73 -5.18
C GLN A 45 -0.50 3.24 -6.18
N LEU A 46 -1.18 2.33 -6.88
CA LEU A 46 -2.31 2.63 -7.75
C LEU A 46 -3.43 3.33 -6.98
N VAL A 47 -3.87 2.76 -5.87
CA VAL A 47 -4.92 3.32 -5.00
C VAL A 47 -4.53 4.70 -4.49
N LYS A 48 -3.28 4.87 -4.04
CA LYS A 48 -2.76 6.16 -3.56
C LYS A 48 -2.78 7.22 -4.67
N ASN A 49 -2.41 6.85 -5.90
CA ASN A 49 -2.47 7.74 -7.06
C ASN A 49 -3.92 8.10 -7.41
N MET A 50 -4.84 7.13 -7.41
CA MET A 50 -6.27 7.38 -7.64
C MET A 50 -6.85 8.36 -6.61
N PHE A 51 -6.52 8.20 -5.32
CA PHE A 51 -6.99 9.12 -4.28
C PHE A 51 -6.35 10.50 -4.35
N LYS A 52 -5.07 10.59 -4.75
CA LYS A 52 -4.38 11.87 -4.98
C LYS A 52 -5.03 12.65 -6.11
N VAL A 53 -5.41 11.97 -7.20
CA VAL A 53 -6.15 12.57 -8.32
C VAL A 53 -7.55 12.99 -7.91
N ARG A 54 -8.21 12.22 -7.02
CA ARG A 54 -9.59 12.48 -6.60
C ARG A 54 -9.74 13.48 -5.44
N SER A 55 -8.64 13.96 -4.83
CA SER A 55 -8.63 14.93 -3.71
C SER A 55 -9.64 14.63 -2.56
N GLN A 56 -10.03 13.37 -2.37
CA GLN A 56 -11.05 12.99 -1.38
C GLN A 56 -10.42 12.30 -0.19
N TYR A 57 -9.88 13.11 0.73
CA TYR A 57 -9.70 12.71 2.11
C TYR A 57 -10.55 13.60 3.01
N SER A 58 -11.84 13.28 3.13
CA SER A 58 -12.63 13.73 4.29
C SER A 58 -12.08 13.00 5.52
N THR A 59 -11.08 13.61 6.12
CA THR A 59 -10.62 13.24 7.46
C THR A 59 -11.60 13.95 8.38
N GLY A 60 -12.54 13.21 8.96
CA GLY A 60 -13.52 13.77 9.90
C GLY A 60 -12.84 14.34 11.16
N LEU A 61 -13.57 14.44 12.26
CA LEU A 61 -13.06 15.05 13.51
C LEU A 61 -11.73 14.44 14.02
N LEU A 62 -11.44 13.17 13.72
CA LEU A 62 -10.18 12.49 14.07
C LEU A 62 -8.97 12.91 13.21
N GLY A 63 -9.16 13.75 12.19
CA GLY A 63 -8.11 14.21 11.29
C GLY A 63 -7.24 15.35 11.79
N PHE A 64 -7.64 15.97 12.91
CA PHE A 64 -6.90 17.07 13.53
C PHE A 64 -5.62 16.61 14.24
N ILE A 65 -5.52 15.32 14.59
CA ILE A 65 -4.34 14.79 15.26
C ILE A 65 -3.27 14.37 14.23
N PRO A 66 -2.09 15.03 14.21
CA PRO A 66 -0.98 14.60 13.36
C PRO A 66 -0.55 13.18 13.76
N GLY A 67 -0.42 12.29 12.77
CA GLY A 67 -0.15 10.86 12.98
C GLY A 67 -1.40 9.98 12.84
N VAL A 68 -2.49 10.29 13.56
CA VAL A 68 -3.75 9.51 13.44
C VAL A 68 -4.33 9.60 12.04
N LYS A 69 -4.27 10.80 11.44
CA LYS A 69 -4.63 11.00 10.03
C LYS A 69 -3.87 10.06 9.10
N LEU A 70 -2.55 9.91 9.29
CA LEU A 70 -1.72 9.04 8.43
C LEU A 70 -2.12 7.57 8.55
N ILE A 71 -2.43 7.11 9.77
CA ILE A 71 -2.89 5.73 10.01
C ILE A 71 -4.25 5.50 9.35
N ILE A 72 -5.21 6.42 9.55
CA ILE A 72 -6.54 6.32 8.92
C ILE A 72 -6.42 6.30 7.39
N MET A 73 -5.55 7.15 6.83
CA MET A 73 -5.27 7.17 5.40
C MET A 73 -4.70 5.82 4.92
N LYS A 74 -3.69 5.30 5.61
CA LYS A 74 -3.06 4.03 5.25
C LYS A 74 -4.04 2.85 5.33
N SER A 75 -4.90 2.82 6.35
CA SER A 75 -5.93 1.79 6.47
C SER A 75 -6.97 1.85 5.35
N LYS A 76 -7.40 3.05 4.94
CA LYS A 76 -8.33 3.21 3.80
C LYS A 76 -7.69 2.76 2.48
N GLU A 77 -6.41 3.07 2.28
CA GLU A 77 -5.61 2.60 1.15
C GLU A 77 -5.58 1.07 1.11
N TRP A 78 -5.28 0.42 2.23
CA TRP A 78 -5.26 -1.04 2.34
C TRP A 78 -6.61 -1.69 2.03
N ILE A 79 -7.70 -1.19 2.62
CA ILE A 79 -9.06 -1.71 2.34
C ILE A 79 -9.40 -1.57 0.86
N THR A 80 -9.05 -0.44 0.25
CA THR A 80 -9.35 -0.18 -1.17
C THR A 80 -8.49 -1.06 -2.08
N ALA A 81 -7.22 -1.26 -1.75
CA ALA A 81 -6.33 -2.14 -2.49
C ALA A 81 -6.86 -3.58 -2.49
N VAL A 82 -7.25 -4.10 -1.32
CA VAL A 82 -7.86 -5.43 -1.21
C VAL A 82 -9.15 -5.50 -2.04
N LYS A 83 -10.02 -4.49 -1.96
CA LYS A 83 -11.26 -4.46 -2.76
C LYS A 83 -10.98 -4.52 -4.26
N ILE A 84 -10.04 -3.71 -4.76
CA ILE A 84 -9.68 -3.73 -6.18
C ILE A 84 -9.20 -5.12 -6.58
N GLU A 85 -8.35 -5.75 -5.80
CA GLU A 85 -7.78 -7.08 -6.10
C GLU A 85 -8.80 -8.21 -6.01
N MET A 86 -9.85 -8.02 -5.20
CA MET A 86 -10.98 -8.94 -5.15
C MET A 86 -11.90 -8.79 -6.37
N PHE A 87 -12.06 -7.58 -6.91
CA PHE A 87 -12.94 -7.30 -8.06
C PHE A 87 -12.22 -7.43 -9.41
N TYR A 88 -10.90 -7.23 -9.45
CA TYR A 88 -10.08 -7.24 -10.64
C TYR A 88 -8.99 -8.31 -10.51
N THR A 89 -8.92 -9.22 -11.48
CA THR A 89 -7.89 -10.27 -11.54
C THR A 89 -6.58 -9.72 -12.11
N LYS A 90 -5.43 -10.19 -11.60
CA LYS A 90 -4.07 -9.77 -12.00
C LYS A 90 -3.58 -10.30 -13.35
N GLN A 91 -4.48 -10.70 -14.26
CA GLN A 91 -4.14 -11.34 -15.54
C GLN A 91 -4.04 -10.33 -16.68
#